data_AF-A0A3D2UDP3-F1
#
_entry.id   AF-A0A3D2UDP3-F1
#
_cell.length_a   1.000
_cell.length_b   1.000
_cell.length_c   1.000
_cell.angle_alpha   90.00
_cell.angle_beta   90.00
_cell.angle_gamma   90.00
#
_symmetry.space_group_name_H-M   'P 1'
#
loop_
_entity.id
_entity.type
_entity.pdbx_description
1 polymer ?
#
loop_
_entity_poly.entity_id
_entity_poly.type
_entity_poly.pdbx_seq_one_letter_code
_entity_poly.pdbx_strand_id
1 'polypeptide(L)'
;MKRSVVSPVLVAFFSVVAGGWLLQEGVSRANKVYVHARVLQEVVDRVFSSFVDEVDRDLLYNSAIEGLIRELGDPHSSFLPASEYENLRIRTEGEYGGVGLEVVDRGGYVTVVSPISGGPGNRIGIRAG
;
A
#
# COMPACT_ATOMS: atom_id res chain seq x y z
N MET A 1 -5.56 -11.99 -67.94
CA MET A 1 -5.86 -11.96 -66.50
C MET A 1 -4.91 -10.98 -65.81
N LYS A 2 -5.37 -9.78 -65.39
CA LYS A 2 -4.55 -8.81 -64.63
C LYS A 2 -4.84 -9.02 -63.14
N ARG A 3 -3.85 -9.51 -62.36
CA ARG A 3 -3.98 -9.68 -60.91
C ARG A 3 -3.95 -8.31 -60.25
N SER A 4 -5.06 -7.89 -59.63
CA SER A 4 -5.18 -6.57 -58.99
C SER A 4 -4.40 -6.53 -57.68
N VAL A 5 -3.31 -5.75 -57.65
CA VAL A 5 -2.45 -5.53 -56.46
C VAL A 5 -3.08 -4.57 -55.44
N VAL A 6 -4.32 -4.14 -55.68
CA VAL A 6 -5.02 -3.12 -54.87
C VAL A 6 -5.47 -3.66 -53.49
N SER A 7 -5.84 -4.94 -53.40
CA SER A 7 -6.24 -5.57 -52.13
C SER A 7 -5.15 -5.62 -51.05
N PRO A 8 -3.91 -6.09 -51.31
CA PRO A 8 -2.90 -6.18 -50.26
C PRO A 8 -2.45 -4.81 -49.73
N VAL A 9 -2.46 -3.77 -50.58
CA VAL A 9 -2.06 -2.41 -50.18
C VAL A 9 -3.07 -1.81 -49.20
N LEU A 10 -4.36 -2.01 -49.42
CA LEU A 10 -5.41 -1.54 -48.51
C LEU A 10 -5.36 -2.24 -47.15
N VAL A 11 -5.08 -3.55 -47.13
CA VAL A 11 -4.94 -4.30 -45.87
C VAL A 11 -3.72 -3.82 -45.08
N ALA A 12 -2.58 -3.60 -45.74
CA ALA A 12 -1.39 -3.07 -45.08
C ALA A 12 -1.64 -1.66 -44.51
N PHE A 13 -2.33 -0.80 -45.27
CA PHE A 13 -2.67 0.55 -44.81
C PHE A 13 -3.63 0.53 -43.62
N PHE A 14 -4.67 -0.31 -43.68
CA PHE A 14 -5.62 -0.47 -42.58
C PHE A 14 -4.94 -0.99 -41.31
N SER A 15 -4.00 -1.93 -41.42
CA SER A 15 -3.24 -2.45 -40.28
C SER A 15 -2.34 -1.39 -39.62
N VAL A 16 -1.73 -0.49 -40.40
CA VAL A 16 -0.92 0.61 -39.84
C VAL A 16 -1.80 1.64 -39.13
N VAL A 17 -2.95 1.98 -39.71
CA VAL A 17 -3.90 2.93 -39.10
C VAL A 17 -4.53 2.33 -37.83
N ALA A 18 -5.00 1.08 -37.90
CA ALA A 18 -5.58 0.38 -36.75
C ALA A 18 -4.53 0.13 -35.65
N GLY A 19 -3.30 -0.25 -36.04
CA GLY A 19 -2.18 -0.42 -35.10
C GLY A 19 -1.77 0.89 -34.45
N GLY A 20 -1.70 1.99 -35.21
CA GLY A 20 -1.41 3.33 -34.67
C GLY A 20 -2.47 3.80 -33.68
N TRP A 21 -3.74 3.58 -33.99
CA TRP A 21 -4.86 3.92 -33.10
C TRP A 21 -4.83 3.10 -31.80
N LEU A 22 -4.56 1.80 -31.87
CA LEU A 22 -4.43 0.92 -30.70
C LEU A 22 -3.24 1.30 -29.79
N LEU A 23 -2.10 1.67 -30.37
CA LEU A 23 -0.91 2.06 -29.62
C LEU A 23 -1.09 3.43 -28.94
N GLN A 24 -1.84 4.35 -29.55
CA GLN A 24 -2.05 5.69 -29.02
C GLN A 24 -2.84 5.69 -27.70
N GLU A 25 -3.82 4.79 -27.55
CA GLU A 25 -4.59 4.64 -26.31
C GLU A 25 -3.71 4.15 -25.14
N GLY A 26 -2.85 3.16 -25.41
CA GLY A 26 -1.91 2.62 -24.41
C GLY A 26 -0.89 3.65 -23.92
N VAL A 27 -0.27 4.38 -24.84
CA VAL A 27 0.73 5.43 -24.51
C VAL A 27 0.08 6.58 -23.73
N SER A 28 -1.12 7.00 -24.12
CA SER A 28 -1.82 8.11 -23.44
C SER A 28 -2.20 7.78 -22.00
N ARG A 29 -2.59 6.52 -21.72
CA ARG A 29 -2.94 6.07 -20.37
C ARG A 29 -1.71 5.98 -19.47
N ALA A 30 -0.61 5.43 -19.98
CA ALA A 30 0.66 5.34 -19.26
C ALA A 30 1.19 6.73 -18.86
N ASN A 31 1.12 7.71 -19.77
CA ASN A 31 1.59 9.07 -19.50
C ASN A 31 0.80 9.74 -18.35
N LYS A 32 -0.53 9.56 -18.31
CA LYS A 32 -1.37 10.12 -17.24
C LYS A 32 -1.03 9.55 -15.85
N VAL A 33 -0.88 8.22 -15.75
CA VAL A 33 -0.53 7.55 -14.48
C VAL A 33 0.82 8.06 -13.96
N TYR A 34 1.80 8.19 -14.85
CA TYR A 34 3.13 8.69 -14.50
C TYR A 34 3.09 10.14 -13.98
N VAL A 35 2.28 11.00 -14.59
CA VAL A 35 2.13 12.40 -14.15
C VAL A 35 1.54 12.47 -12.74
N HIS A 36 0.48 11.72 -12.44
CA HIS A 36 -0.15 11.77 -11.10
C HIS A 36 0.78 11.22 -10.01
N ALA A 37 1.48 10.13 -10.27
CA ALA A 37 2.47 9.60 -9.32
C ALA A 37 3.60 10.60 -9.03
N ARG A 38 4.07 11.30 -10.07
CA ARG A 38 5.11 12.34 -9.93
C ARG A 38 4.63 13.52 -9.09
N VAL A 39 3.40 13.98 -9.29
CA VAL A 39 2.83 15.09 -8.49
C VAL A 39 2.71 14.69 -7.02
N LEU A 40 2.24 13.48 -6.72
CA LEU A 40 2.19 12.98 -5.35
C LEU A 40 3.59 12.96 -4.72
N GLN A 41 4.58 12.46 -5.45
CA GLN A 41 5.97 12.42 -4.99
C GLN A 41 6.50 13.82 -4.67
N GLU A 42 6.27 14.79 -5.56
CA GLU A 42 6.71 16.17 -5.38
C GLU A 42 6.08 16.82 -4.16
N VAL A 43 4.79 16.57 -3.91
CA VAL A 43 4.10 17.06 -2.72
C VAL A 43 4.70 16.45 -1.46
N VAL A 44 4.92 15.13 -1.42
CA VAL A 44 5.54 14.45 -0.27
C VAL A 44 6.94 15.00 0.00
N ASP A 45 7.78 15.15 -1.03
CA ASP A 45 9.13 15.70 -0.89
C ASP A 45 9.11 17.16 -0.44
N ARG A 46 8.15 17.95 -0.89
CA ARG A 46 7.99 19.34 -0.46
C ARG A 46 7.58 19.45 1.00
N VAL A 47 6.64 18.63 1.46
CA VAL A 47 6.24 18.58 2.87
C VAL A 47 7.43 18.13 3.72
N PHE A 48 8.05 17.01 3.37
CA PHE A 48 9.19 16.46 4.12
C PHE A 48 10.35 17.45 4.28
N SER A 49 10.67 18.22 3.24
CA SER A 49 11.82 19.15 3.25
C SER A 49 11.52 20.52 3.86
N SER A 50 10.25 20.91 3.98
CA SER A 50 9.86 22.30 4.24
C SER A 50 8.88 22.46 5.39
N PHE A 51 8.44 21.35 6.00
CA PHE A 51 7.65 21.38 7.21
C PHE A 51 8.51 21.88 8.39
N VAL A 52 7.85 22.54 9.35
CA VAL A 52 8.54 23.18 10.48
C VAL A 52 9.17 22.17 11.43
N ASP A 53 8.51 21.01 11.61
CA ASP A 53 8.95 19.93 12.48
C ASP A 53 9.56 18.78 11.67
N GLU A 54 10.30 17.90 12.36
CA GLU A 54 10.79 16.67 11.75
C GLU A 54 9.62 15.71 11.51
N VAL A 55 9.50 15.24 10.26
CA VAL A 55 8.42 14.34 9.85
C VAL A 55 9.01 13.09 9.22
N ASP A 56 8.49 11.93 9.62
CA ASP A 56 8.85 10.66 8.99
C ASP A 56 8.23 10.56 7.58
N ARG A 57 9.04 10.17 6.59
CA ARG A 57 8.60 10.00 5.21
C ARG A 57 7.60 8.85 5.05
N ASP A 58 7.78 7.74 5.77
CA ASP A 58 6.86 6.60 5.74
C ASP A 58 5.51 6.99 6.34
N LEU A 59 5.51 7.82 7.39
CA LEU A 59 4.28 8.37 7.96
C LEU A 59 3.50 9.21 6.93
N LEU A 60 4.18 10.02 6.10
CA LEU A 60 3.52 10.81 5.05
C LEU A 60 2.84 9.93 4.00
N TYR A 61 3.49 8.86 3.55
CA TYR A 61 2.88 7.93 2.60
C TYR A 61 1.72 7.16 3.22
N ASN A 62 1.87 6.67 4.45
CA ASN A 62 0.78 5.99 5.16
C ASN A 62 -0.44 6.90 5.30
N SER A 63 -0.23 8.16 5.69
CA SER A 63 -1.28 9.17 5.80
C SER A 63 -1.97 9.46 4.47
N ALA A 64 -1.20 9.53 3.37
CA ALA A 64 -1.74 9.74 2.03
C ALA A 64 -2.62 8.56 1.59
N ILE A 65 -2.17 7.32 1.81
CA ILE A 65 -2.94 6.11 1.49
C ILE A 65 -4.22 6.06 2.34
N GLU A 66 -4.13 6.33 3.63
CA GLU A 66 -5.28 6.34 4.52
C GLU A 66 -6.31 7.40 4.09
N GLY A 67 -5.86 8.59 3.70
CA GLY A 67 -6.73 9.63 3.15
C GLY A 67 -7.44 9.20 1.87
N LEU A 68 -6.74 8.53 0.95
CA LEU A 68 -7.35 8.00 -0.28
C LEU A 68 -8.44 6.96 0.01
N ILE A 69 -8.20 6.05 0.96
CA ILE A 69 -9.18 5.02 1.34
C ILE A 69 -10.39 5.65 2.04
N ARG A 70 -10.15 6.62 2.92
CA ARG A 70 -11.20 7.34 3.64
C ARG A 70 -12.17 8.04 2.68
N GLU A 71 -11.64 8.62 1.60
CA GLU A 71 -12.44 9.30 0.56
C GLU A 71 -13.34 8.33 -0.24
N LEU A 72 -13.05 7.02 -0.24
CA LEU A 72 -13.94 6.03 -0.87
C LEU A 72 -15.30 5.93 -0.15
N GLY A 73 -15.38 6.39 1.11
CA GLY A 73 -16.61 6.35 1.90
C GLY A 73 -17.08 4.95 2.29
N ASP A 74 -16.26 3.93 2.07
CA ASP A 74 -16.55 2.54 2.42
C ASP A 74 -16.06 2.24 3.85
N PRO A 75 -16.96 1.97 4.82
CA PRO A 75 -16.58 1.65 6.20
C PRO A 75 -15.84 0.31 6.34
N HIS A 76 -15.83 -0.54 5.31
CA HIS A 76 -15.14 -1.82 5.31
C HIS A 76 -13.76 -1.77 4.63
N SER A 77 -13.38 -0.63 4.06
CA SER A 77 -12.07 -0.44 3.47
C SER A 77 -11.11 0.21 4.48
N SER A 78 -9.96 -0.42 4.70
CA SER A 78 -8.90 0.11 5.57
C SER A 78 -7.51 -0.26 5.02
N PHE A 79 -6.51 0.57 5.36
CA PHE A 79 -5.10 0.28 5.11
C PHE A 79 -4.45 -0.16 6.41
N LEU A 80 -3.68 -1.25 6.37
CA LEU A 80 -2.83 -1.67 7.47
C LEU A 80 -1.37 -1.39 7.12
N PRO A 81 -0.71 -0.44 7.80
CA PRO A 81 0.74 -0.29 7.74
C PRO A 81 1.45 -1.60 8.12
N ALA A 82 2.68 -1.78 7.65
CA ALA A 82 3.46 -3.01 7.90
C ALA A 82 3.55 -3.39 9.39
N SER A 83 3.72 -2.41 10.28
CA SER A 83 3.76 -2.63 11.73
C SER A 83 2.44 -3.16 12.29
N GLU A 84 1.31 -2.66 11.80
CA GLU A 84 -0.02 -3.12 12.23
C GLU A 84 -0.34 -4.49 11.65
N TYR A 85 0.07 -4.74 10.40
CA TYR A 85 -0.07 -6.05 9.77
C TYR A 85 0.71 -7.14 10.51
N GLU A 86 1.95 -6.87 10.92
CA GLU A 86 2.72 -7.82 11.72
C GLU A 86 2.06 -8.10 13.07
N ASN A 87 1.54 -7.06 13.75
CA ASN A 87 0.78 -7.23 14.98
C ASN A 87 -0.50 -8.07 14.77
N LEU A 88 -1.21 -7.86 13.66
CA LEU A 88 -2.38 -8.65 13.30
C LEU A 88 -1.99 -10.12 13.06
N ARG A 89 -0.93 -10.36 12.28
CA ARG A 89 -0.42 -11.71 12.01
C ARG A 89 -0.04 -12.44 13.28
N ILE A 90 0.69 -11.79 14.19
CA ILE A 90 1.05 -12.35 15.50
C ILE A 90 -0.20 -12.75 16.29
N ARG A 91 -1.24 -11.90 16.30
CA ARG A 91 -2.52 -12.19 16.97
C ARG A 91 -3.29 -13.35 16.33
N THR A 92 -3.25 -13.48 15.00
CA THR A 92 -4.02 -14.49 14.25
C THR A 92 -3.33 -15.84 14.18
N GLU A 93 -2.03 -15.86 13.85
CA GLU A 93 -1.25 -17.09 13.65
C GLU A 93 -0.83 -17.69 14.99
N GLY A 94 -0.84 -16.91 16.08
CA GLY A 94 -0.39 -17.37 17.40
C GLY A 94 1.12 -17.65 17.45
N GLU A 95 1.85 -17.34 16.39
CA GLU A 95 3.30 -17.35 16.33
C GLU A 95 3.84 -16.08 17.00
N TYR A 96 3.75 -16.06 18.33
CA TYR A 96 4.40 -15.03 19.13
C TYR A 96 5.91 -15.25 19.11
N GLY A 97 6.62 -14.47 18.29
CA GLY A 97 8.06 -14.27 18.45
C GLY A 97 8.32 -13.54 19.78
N GLY A 98 8.28 -14.24 20.92
CA GLY A 98 8.45 -13.63 22.23
C GLY A 98 8.02 -14.52 23.42
N VAL A 99 7.86 -13.90 24.60
CA VAL A 99 7.53 -14.58 25.86
C VAL A 99 6.02 -14.82 26.09
N GLY A 100 5.16 -14.36 25.18
CA GLY A 100 3.71 -14.59 25.25
C GLY A 100 2.99 -13.73 26.29
N LEU A 101 3.34 -12.45 26.37
CA LEU A 101 2.73 -11.46 27.27
C LEU A 101 2.21 -10.27 26.47
N GLU A 102 1.02 -9.80 26.82
CA GLU A 102 0.50 -8.48 26.42
C GLU A 102 0.98 -7.46 27.46
N VAL A 103 1.71 -6.45 27.01
CA VAL A 103 2.27 -5.42 27.87
C VAL A 103 1.86 -4.03 27.40
N VAL A 104 1.76 -3.10 28.34
CA VAL A 104 1.51 -1.68 28.07
C VAL A 104 2.47 -0.83 28.88
N ASP A 105 2.81 0.35 28.37
CA ASP A 105 3.49 1.37 29.18
C ASP A 105 2.46 2.03 30.09
N ARG A 106 2.65 1.88 31.40
CA ARG A 106 1.88 2.58 32.43
C ARG A 106 2.84 3.39 33.29
N GLY A 107 3.00 4.67 32.94
CA GLY A 107 3.77 5.63 33.73
C GLY A 107 5.27 5.40 33.66
N GLY A 108 5.80 4.96 32.52
CA GLY A 108 7.22 4.66 32.32
C GLY A 108 7.62 3.24 32.74
N TYR A 109 6.66 2.42 33.14
CA TYR A 109 6.85 1.02 33.49
C TYR A 109 6.13 0.13 32.48
N VAL A 110 6.84 -0.86 31.96
CA VAL A 110 6.24 -1.93 31.16
C VAL A 110 5.45 -2.84 32.10
N THR A 111 4.13 -2.77 32.02
CA THR A 111 3.20 -3.53 32.86
C THR A 111 2.54 -4.65 32.06
N VAL A 112 2.42 -5.84 32.64
CA VAL A 112 1.71 -6.96 32.01
C VAL A 112 0.21 -6.74 32.14
N VAL A 113 -0.48 -6.68 31.00
CA VAL A 113 -1.94 -6.63 30.92
C VAL A 113 -2.53 -8.03 31.04
N SER A 114 -2.01 -8.98 30.26
CA SER A 114 -2.47 -10.35 30.29
C SER A 114 -1.43 -11.32 29.69
N PRO A 115 -1.29 -12.54 30.23
CA PRO A 115 -0.57 -13.60 29.56
C PRO A 115 -1.45 -14.21 28.46
N ILE A 116 -0.87 -14.54 27.32
CA ILE A 116 -1.59 -15.18 26.22
C ILE A 116 -1.98 -16.61 26.60
N SER A 117 -3.23 -17.00 26.34
CA SER A 117 -3.75 -18.33 26.65
C SER A 117 -2.90 -19.43 26.00
N GLY A 118 -2.35 -20.36 26.79
CA GLY A 118 -1.47 -21.44 26.30
C GLY A 118 -0.04 -21.01 25.92
N GLY A 119 0.27 -19.70 25.92
CA GLY A 119 1.60 -19.15 25.62
C GLY A 119 2.63 -19.39 26.73
N PRO A 120 3.94 -19.18 26.46
CA PRO A 120 5.01 -19.43 27.44
C PRO A 120 4.78 -18.74 28.79
N GLY A 121 4.44 -17.44 28.80
CA GLY A 121 4.16 -16.68 30.02
C GLY A 121 3.01 -17.24 30.86
N ASN A 122 1.97 -17.79 30.23
CA ASN A 122 0.88 -18.46 30.93
C ASN A 122 1.33 -19.80 31.55
N ARG A 123 2.13 -20.59 30.81
CA ARG A 123 2.64 -21.89 31.29
C ARG A 123 3.53 -21.77 32.53
N ILE A 124 4.25 -20.66 32.66
CA ILE A 124 5.08 -20.37 33.84
C ILE A 124 4.36 -19.53 34.89
N GLY A 125 3.05 -19.25 34.70
CA GLY A 125 2.19 -18.63 35.71
C GLY A 125 2.35 -17.12 35.87
N ILE A 126 2.87 -16.40 34.87
CA ILE A 126 2.88 -14.92 34.89
C ILE A 126 1.44 -14.40 34.94
N ARG A 127 1.23 -13.35 35.74
CA ARG A 127 -0.09 -12.73 35.94
C ARG A 127 -0.05 -11.27 35.52
N ALA A 128 -1.24 -10.71 35.28
CA ALA A 128 -1.43 -9.29 35.08
C ALA A 128 -1.06 -8.52 36.36
N GLY A 129 -0.43 -7.34 36.21
CA GLY A 129 0.01 -6.52 37.33
C GLY A 129 1.29 -5.76 37.05
#